data_AF-A0A7S1HEV3-F1
#
_entry.id   AF-A0A7S1HEV3-F1
#
_cell.length_a   1.000
_cell.length_b   1.000
_cell.length_c   1.000
_cell.angle_alpha   90.00
_cell.angle_beta   90.00
_cell.angle_gamma   90.00
#
_symmetry.space_group_name_H-M   'P 1'
#
loop_
_entity.id
_entity.type
_entity.pdbx_description
1 polymer ?
#
loop_
_entity_poly.entity_id
_entity_poly.type
_entity_poly.pdbx_seq_one_letter_code
_entity_poly.pdbx_strand_id
1 'polypeptide(L)'
;GLYTALNLAKLQRLQGEDKAQVTVIDVNDRFVFLPMLYELVTGELKDWEVAPVFTDLLKGSGVRFIHGKVAGRNADNKTLAVSVASVAGGGEEEVAYDHLVIALGSQSTADRVEGAAEHAIPFVSVKDAQRLRERIDQLLANGKQASAVVVGGGYSGVELACNLKDRFGDKAK
;
A
#
# COMPACT_ATOMS: atom_id res chain seq x y z
N GLY A 1 -4.98 -7.31 6.34
CA GLY A 1 -6.37 -7.16 5.86
C GLY A 1 -6.68 -8.20 4.79
N LEU A 2 -6.19 -7.99 3.56
CA LEU A 2 -6.44 -8.84 2.39
C LEU A 2 -6.29 -10.35 2.67
N TYR A 3 -5.15 -10.79 3.18
CA TYR A 3 -4.89 -12.20 3.45
C TYR A 3 -5.85 -12.81 4.47
N THR A 4 -6.28 -12.05 5.47
CA THR A 4 -7.31 -12.49 6.43
C THR A 4 -8.63 -12.75 5.70
N ALA A 5 -9.07 -11.83 4.86
CA ALA A 5 -10.31 -11.97 4.10
C ALA A 5 -10.28 -13.16 3.14
N LEU A 6 -9.19 -13.34 2.40
CA LEU A 6 -9.02 -14.48 1.49
C LEU A 6 -8.98 -15.83 2.22
N ASN A 7 -8.29 -15.90 3.36
CA ASN A 7 -8.24 -17.14 4.16
C ASN A 7 -9.60 -17.47 4.79
N LEU A 8 -10.34 -16.47 5.29
CA LEU A 8 -11.71 -16.68 5.78
C LEU A 8 -12.63 -17.19 4.67
N ALA A 9 -12.60 -16.55 3.50
CA ALA A 9 -13.40 -16.98 2.35
C ALA A 9 -13.05 -18.40 1.89
N LYS A 10 -11.76 -18.79 1.96
CA LYS A 10 -11.31 -20.16 1.68
C LYS A 10 -11.82 -21.16 2.71
N LEU A 11 -11.72 -20.85 4.01
CA LEU A 11 -12.17 -21.73 5.09
C LEU A 11 -13.68 -22.00 5.00
N GLN A 12 -14.48 -20.97 4.79
CA GLN A 12 -15.94 -21.10 4.62
C GLN A 12 -16.33 -22.03 3.47
N ARG A 13 -15.57 -22.01 2.36
CA ARG A 13 -15.81 -22.93 1.23
C ARG A 13 -15.51 -24.37 1.57
N LEU A 14 -14.49 -24.61 2.39
CA LEU A 14 -14.06 -25.96 2.77
C LEU A 14 -14.97 -26.58 3.83
N GLN A 15 -15.47 -25.77 4.76
CA GLN A 15 -16.23 -26.25 5.92
C GLN A 15 -17.74 -26.36 5.69
N GLY A 16 -18.28 -25.71 4.65
CA GLY A 16 -19.70 -25.81 4.30
C GLY A 16 -20.66 -25.18 5.32
N GLU A 17 -20.14 -24.41 6.29
CA GLU A 17 -20.93 -23.71 7.30
C GLU A 17 -21.60 -22.44 6.75
N ASP A 18 -22.49 -21.85 7.57
CA ASP A 18 -23.10 -20.55 7.30
C ASP A 18 -22.03 -19.52 6.92
N LYS A 19 -22.13 -19.00 5.70
CA LYS A 19 -21.12 -18.11 5.13
C LYS A 19 -21.23 -16.74 5.80
N ALA A 20 -20.34 -16.44 6.74
CA ALA A 20 -20.19 -15.08 7.23
C ALA A 20 -19.86 -14.14 6.07
N GLN A 21 -20.54 -12.99 6.02
CA GLN A 21 -20.28 -11.97 5.01
C GLN A 21 -18.94 -11.27 5.32
N VAL A 22 -17.95 -11.45 4.44
CA VAL A 22 -16.64 -10.81 4.59
C VAL A 22 -16.60 -9.53 3.77
N THR A 23 -16.34 -8.40 4.42
CA THR A 23 -16.16 -7.09 3.77
C THR A 23 -14.76 -6.56 4.04
N VAL A 24 -14.07 -6.12 3.00
CA VAL A 24 -12.79 -5.39 3.06
C VAL A 24 -13.05 -3.94 2.70
N ILE A 25 -12.63 -3.02 3.56
CA ILE A 25 -12.68 -1.57 3.32
C ILE A 25 -11.23 -1.08 3.24
N ASP A 26 -10.86 -0.41 2.15
CA ASP A 26 -9.55 0.22 2.01
C ASP A 26 -9.70 1.56 1.28
N VAL A 27 -8.86 2.53 1.65
CA VAL A 27 -8.82 3.85 1.00
C VAL A 27 -8.17 3.80 -0.38
N ASN A 28 -7.43 2.73 -0.68
CA ASN A 28 -6.82 2.49 -1.98
C ASN A 28 -7.57 1.38 -2.73
N ASP A 29 -7.68 1.51 -4.05
CA ASP A 29 -8.22 0.47 -4.92
C ASP A 29 -7.23 -0.66 -5.20
N ARG A 30 -5.96 -0.49 -4.82
CA ARG A 30 -4.86 -1.42 -5.04
C ARG A 30 -4.22 -1.89 -3.75
N PHE A 31 -3.87 -3.16 -3.71
CA PHE A 31 -3.08 -3.75 -2.64
C PHE A 31 -1.60 -3.67 -2.97
N VAL A 32 -0.81 -2.94 -2.18
CA VAL A 32 0.63 -2.81 -2.39
C VAL A 32 1.39 -3.94 -1.70
N PHE A 33 2.08 -4.77 -2.47
CA PHE A 33 3.00 -5.75 -1.90
C PHE A 33 4.36 -5.10 -1.63
N LEU A 34 4.48 -4.47 -0.45
CA LEU A 34 5.65 -3.71 -0.01
C LEU A 34 7.01 -4.40 -0.24
N PRO A 35 7.17 -5.73 -0.06
CA PRO A 35 8.45 -6.39 -0.33
C PRO A 35 8.94 -6.27 -1.78
N MET A 36 8.04 -6.09 -2.76
CA MET A 36 8.40 -5.90 -4.18
C MET A 36 8.49 -4.42 -4.59
N LEU A 37 8.33 -3.48 -3.66
CA LEU A 37 8.34 -2.05 -3.97
C LEU A 37 9.69 -1.59 -4.56
N TYR A 38 10.78 -2.24 -4.14
CA TYR A 38 12.14 -1.99 -4.63
C TYR A 38 12.29 -2.29 -6.12
N GLU A 39 11.54 -3.27 -6.63
CA GLU A 39 11.60 -3.66 -8.04
C GLU A 39 11.01 -2.59 -8.99
N LEU A 40 10.18 -1.69 -8.47
CA LEU A 40 9.74 -0.51 -9.22
C LEU A 40 10.88 0.50 -9.37
N VAL A 41 11.76 0.59 -8.37
CA VAL A 41 12.94 1.45 -8.39
C VAL A 41 13.95 0.92 -9.37
N THR A 42 14.16 -0.40 -9.48
CA THR A 42 15.04 -1.01 -10.49
C THR A 42 14.40 -1.00 -11.88
N GLY A 43 13.07 -1.08 -11.93
CA GLY A 43 12.29 -1.15 -13.15
C GLY A 43 12.08 -2.58 -13.67
N GLU A 44 12.45 -3.57 -12.86
CA GLU A 44 12.27 -5.00 -13.12
C GLU A 44 10.79 -5.39 -13.16
N LEU A 45 9.96 -4.77 -12.30
CA LEU A 45 8.52 -4.97 -12.28
C LEU A 45 7.74 -3.72 -12.69
N LYS A 46 6.49 -3.94 -13.12
CA LYS A 46 5.49 -2.90 -13.39
C LYS A 46 4.59 -2.69 -12.19
N ASP A 47 3.98 -1.51 -12.11
CA ASP A 47 3.09 -1.12 -11.01
C ASP A 47 1.95 -2.11 -10.76
N TRP A 48 1.40 -2.74 -11.82
CA TRP A 48 0.32 -3.71 -11.68
C TRP A 48 0.76 -5.06 -11.12
N GLU A 49 2.05 -5.39 -11.23
CA GLU A 49 2.65 -6.61 -10.65
C GLU A 49 2.89 -6.41 -9.14
N VAL A 50 3.30 -5.21 -8.73
CA VAL A 50 3.58 -4.86 -7.33
C VAL A 50 2.33 -4.41 -6.57
N ALA A 51 1.39 -3.77 -7.27
CA ALA A 51 0.17 -3.22 -6.70
C ALA A 51 -1.08 -3.59 -7.52
N PRO A 52 -1.49 -4.87 -7.55
CA PRO A 52 -2.70 -5.30 -8.23
C PRO A 52 -3.97 -4.70 -7.60
N VAL A 53 -5.03 -4.56 -8.39
CA VAL A 53 -6.32 -4.04 -7.93
C VAL A 53 -7.04 -5.05 -7.03
N PHE A 54 -7.69 -4.56 -5.96
CA PHE A 54 -8.41 -5.41 -5.02
C PHE A 54 -9.53 -6.22 -5.70
N THR A 55 -10.20 -5.66 -6.71
CA THR A 55 -11.27 -6.34 -7.43
C THR A 55 -10.79 -7.60 -8.14
N ASP A 56 -9.57 -7.59 -8.66
CA ASP A 56 -8.98 -8.76 -9.33
C ASP A 56 -8.53 -9.79 -8.29
N LEU A 57 -7.88 -9.34 -7.21
CA LEU A 57 -7.42 -10.20 -6.11
C LEU A 57 -8.57 -10.91 -5.39
N LEU A 58 -9.71 -10.25 -5.25
CA LEU A 58 -10.90 -10.78 -4.57
C LEU A 58 -11.87 -11.47 -5.53
N LYS A 59 -11.58 -11.49 -6.84
CA LYS A 59 -12.46 -12.07 -7.85
C LYS A 59 -12.78 -13.52 -7.53
N GLY A 60 -14.07 -13.83 -7.53
CA GLY A 60 -14.54 -15.18 -7.27
C GLY A 60 -14.29 -15.69 -5.86
N SER A 61 -13.91 -14.83 -4.89
CA SER A 61 -13.77 -15.19 -3.47
C SER A 61 -15.10 -15.09 -2.70
N GLY A 62 -16.01 -14.20 -3.12
CA GLY A 62 -17.24 -13.85 -2.41
C GLY A 62 -17.05 -12.75 -1.37
N VAL A 63 -15.83 -12.23 -1.21
CA VAL A 63 -15.53 -11.07 -0.36
C VAL A 63 -16.06 -9.80 -1.02
N ARG A 64 -16.76 -8.98 -0.25
CA ARG A 64 -17.17 -7.63 -0.66
C ARG A 64 -16.01 -6.67 -0.49
N PHE A 65 -15.72 -5.86 -1.50
CA PHE A 65 -14.75 -4.77 -1.40
C PHE A 65 -15.47 -3.43 -1.42
N ILE A 66 -15.10 -2.54 -0.50
CA ILE A 66 -15.53 -1.14 -0.46
C ILE A 66 -14.27 -0.29 -0.59
N HIS A 67 -14.14 0.38 -1.74
CA HIS A 67 -13.12 1.40 -1.93
C HIS A 67 -13.60 2.68 -1.23
N GLY A 68 -13.07 2.95 -0.04
CA GLY A 68 -13.55 4.02 0.80
C GLY A 68 -12.77 4.19 2.09
N LYS A 69 -13.03 5.30 2.78
CA LYS A 69 -12.37 5.65 4.04
C LYS A 69 -13.32 5.47 5.21
N VAL A 70 -12.92 4.67 6.19
CA VAL A 70 -13.61 4.63 7.48
C VAL A 70 -13.43 5.98 8.19
N ALA A 71 -14.53 6.68 8.41
CA ALA A 71 -14.58 8.00 9.04
C ALA A 71 -14.88 7.92 10.54
N GLY A 72 -15.55 6.86 10.98
CA GLY A 72 -15.91 6.68 12.39
C GLY A 72 -16.31 5.24 12.71
N ARG A 73 -16.23 4.91 13.99
CA ARG A 73 -16.69 3.62 14.55
C ARG A 73 -17.64 3.90 15.70
N ASN A 74 -18.84 3.33 15.62
CA ASN A 74 -19.73 3.21 16.76
C ASN A 74 -19.56 1.81 17.37
N ALA A 75 -19.00 1.73 18.57
CA ALA A 75 -18.72 0.45 19.22
C ALA A 75 -19.99 -0.18 19.83
N ASP A 76 -20.92 0.65 20.32
CA ASP A 76 -22.15 0.19 20.97
C ASP A 76 -23.09 -0.45 19.95
N ASN A 77 -23.24 0.19 18.79
CA ASN A 77 -24.07 -0.32 17.69
C ASN A 77 -23.30 -1.26 16.75
N LYS A 78 -21.99 -1.44 16.97
CA LYS A 78 -21.08 -2.18 16.10
C LYS A 78 -21.19 -1.79 14.61
N THR A 79 -21.12 -0.49 14.33
CA THR A 79 -21.15 0.05 12.96
C THR A 79 -19.90 0.87 12.63
N LEU A 80 -19.58 0.93 11.34
CA LEU A 80 -18.56 1.80 10.76
C LEU A 80 -19.24 2.79 9.81
N ALA A 81 -18.91 4.07 9.94
CA ALA A 81 -19.24 5.07 8.92
C ALA A 81 -18.12 5.08 7.87
N VAL A 82 -18.46 4.86 6.61
CA VAL A 82 -17.53 4.75 5.49
C VAL A 82 -17.87 5.78 4.43
N SER A 83 -16.91 6.63 4.07
CA SER A 83 -17.02 7.51 2.89
C SER A 83 -16.55 6.73 1.66
N VAL A 84 -17.46 6.46 0.73
CA VAL A 84 -17.25 5.61 -0.44
C VAL A 84 -16.70 6.45 -1.60
N ALA A 85 -15.50 6.08 -2.09
CA ALA A 85 -14.78 6.84 -3.10
C ALA A 85 -15.40 6.76 -4.51
N SER A 86 -16.13 5.67 -4.81
CA SER A 86 -16.71 5.42 -6.14
C SER A 86 -18.03 6.16 -6.40
N VAL A 87 -18.57 6.91 -5.44
CA VAL A 87 -19.83 7.64 -5.58
C VAL A 87 -19.54 9.12 -5.83
N ALA A 88 -19.94 9.63 -7.01
CA ALA A 88 -19.83 11.05 -7.33
C ALA A 88 -20.63 11.88 -6.31
N GLY A 89 -19.94 12.75 -5.56
CA GLY A 89 -20.52 13.52 -4.46
C GLY A 89 -20.24 12.98 -3.05
N GLY A 90 -19.47 11.88 -2.90
CA GLY A 90 -19.02 11.37 -1.61
C GLY A 90 -20.12 10.65 -0.84
N GLY A 91 -20.56 9.50 -1.37
CA GLY A 91 -21.56 8.68 -0.70
C GLY A 91 -21.08 8.17 0.65
N GLU A 92 -21.95 8.18 1.66
CA GLU A 92 -21.71 7.57 2.95
C GLU A 92 -22.43 6.23 3.04
N GLU A 93 -21.73 5.22 3.55
CA GLU A 93 -22.30 3.90 3.86
C GLU A 93 -22.04 3.57 5.33
N GLU A 94 -23.08 3.11 6.03
CA GLU A 94 -22.93 2.49 7.33
C GLU A 94 -22.74 0.97 7.16
N VAL A 95 -21.64 0.44 7.69
CA VAL A 95 -21.31 -0.98 7.62
C VAL A 95 -21.38 -1.59 9.02
N ALA A 96 -22.37 -2.44 9.25
CA ALA A 96 -22.49 -3.22 10.48
C ALA A 96 -21.47 -4.37 10.52
N TYR A 97 -21.03 -4.75 11.72
CA TYR A 97 -20.12 -5.89 11.91
C TYR A 97 -20.41 -6.67 13.20
N ASP A 98 -20.19 -7.98 13.15
CA ASP A 98 -20.10 -8.80 14.37
C ASP A 98 -18.67 -8.85 14.89
N HIS A 99 -17.72 -8.94 13.96
CA HIS A 99 -16.28 -8.99 14.20
C HIS A 99 -15.56 -7.95 13.35
N LEU A 100 -14.62 -7.23 13.96
CA LEU A 100 -13.83 -6.19 13.30
C LEU A 100 -12.35 -6.56 13.32
N VAL A 101 -11.74 -6.68 12.14
CA VAL A 101 -10.30 -6.85 11.97
C VAL A 101 -9.68 -5.51 11.57
N ILE A 102 -8.88 -4.92 12.46
CA ILE A 102 -8.17 -3.67 12.19
C ILE A 102 -6.79 -4.01 11.59
N ALA A 103 -6.58 -3.64 10.33
CA ALA A 103 -5.33 -3.92 9.62
C ALA A 103 -4.88 -2.71 8.77
N LEU A 104 -4.88 -1.52 9.38
CA LEU A 104 -4.61 -0.23 8.73
C LEU A 104 -3.14 0.00 8.36
N GLY A 105 -2.24 -0.88 8.79
CA GLY A 105 -0.80 -0.73 8.57
C GLY A 105 -0.21 0.44 9.36
N SER A 106 0.83 1.05 8.80
CA SER A 106 1.58 2.18 9.38
C SER A 106 1.83 3.26 8.34
N GLN A 107 2.16 4.47 8.78
CA GLN A 107 2.54 5.59 7.90
C GLN A 107 4.00 5.98 8.12
N SER A 108 4.59 6.66 7.13
CA SER A 108 5.92 7.25 7.27
C SER A 108 5.91 8.31 8.38
N THR A 109 6.99 8.37 9.15
CA THR A 109 7.18 9.36 10.23
C THR A 109 8.15 10.46 9.81
N ALA A 110 8.18 10.81 8.52
CA ALA A 110 9.11 11.80 7.97
C ALA A 110 8.89 13.20 8.57
N ASP A 111 7.69 13.49 9.05
CA ASP A 111 7.31 14.72 9.75
C ASP A 111 8.01 14.91 11.11
N ARG A 112 8.62 13.86 11.68
CA ARG A 112 9.34 13.95 12.96
C ARG A 112 10.70 14.62 12.86
N VAL A 113 11.25 14.76 11.66
CA VAL A 113 12.54 15.41 11.41
C VAL A 113 12.28 16.67 10.62
N GLU A 114 12.68 17.82 11.17
CA GLU A 114 12.52 19.10 10.50
C GLU A 114 13.18 19.09 9.11
N GLY A 115 12.46 19.54 8.09
CA GLY A 115 12.91 19.57 6.70
C GLY A 115 12.80 18.23 5.95
N ALA A 116 12.51 17.11 6.63
CA ALA A 116 12.49 15.81 5.95
C ALA A 116 11.25 15.62 5.06
N ALA A 117 10.09 16.19 5.42
CA ALA A 117 8.91 16.14 4.57
C ALA A 117 9.12 16.90 3.23
N GLU A 118 9.93 17.95 3.26
CA GLU A 118 10.27 18.82 2.13
C GLU A 118 11.39 18.25 1.26
N HIS A 119 12.41 17.65 1.90
CA HIS A 119 13.66 17.28 1.24
C HIS A 119 13.88 15.78 1.06
N ALA A 120 13.19 14.92 1.82
CA ALA A 120 13.30 13.48 1.69
C ALA A 120 12.16 12.89 0.85
N ILE A 121 12.42 11.69 0.31
CA ILE A 121 11.41 10.88 -0.35
C ILE A 121 11.12 9.71 0.61
N PRO A 122 9.91 9.61 1.20
CA PRO A 122 9.49 8.39 1.90
C PRO A 122 9.57 7.18 0.97
N PHE A 123 9.56 5.96 1.50
CA PHE A 123 9.56 4.75 0.66
C PHE A 123 8.58 3.71 1.19
N VAL A 124 7.29 4.07 1.18
CA VAL A 124 6.21 3.25 1.78
C VAL A 124 5.01 3.08 0.83
N SER A 125 5.07 3.60 -0.39
CA SER A 125 3.99 3.55 -1.37
C SER A 125 4.51 3.43 -2.81
N VAL A 126 3.64 3.03 -3.75
CA VAL A 126 3.97 3.01 -5.18
C VAL A 126 4.36 4.40 -5.68
N LYS A 127 3.64 5.44 -5.23
CA LYS A 127 3.91 6.83 -5.58
C LYS A 127 5.31 7.26 -5.14
N ASP A 128 5.73 6.81 -3.95
CA ASP A 128 7.08 7.06 -3.46
C ASP A 128 8.14 6.42 -4.36
N ALA A 129 7.94 5.16 -4.75
CA ALA A 129 8.86 4.44 -5.62
C ALA A 129 8.96 5.06 -7.02
N GLN A 130 7.82 5.48 -7.59
CA GLN A 130 7.77 6.22 -8.86
C GLN A 130 8.52 7.55 -8.75
N ARG A 131 8.26 8.34 -7.69
CA ARG A 131 8.94 9.62 -7.44
C ARG A 131 10.45 9.44 -7.31
N LEU A 132 10.90 8.39 -6.61
CA LEU A 132 12.32 8.07 -6.48
C LEU A 132 12.93 7.69 -7.83
N ARG A 133 12.26 6.82 -8.60
CA ARG A 133 12.68 6.40 -9.94
C ARG A 133 12.85 7.59 -10.88
N GLU A 134 11.84 8.45 -10.97
CA GLU A 134 11.87 9.66 -11.79
C GLU A 134 13.04 10.57 -11.39
N ARG A 135 13.29 10.70 -10.07
CA ARG A 135 14.40 11.51 -9.57
C ARG A 135 15.76 10.94 -9.97
N ILE A 136 15.93 9.62 -9.90
CA ILE A 136 17.14 8.91 -10.35
C ILE A 136 17.35 9.14 -11.85
N ASP A 137 16.30 8.95 -12.66
CA ASP A 137 16.36 9.07 -14.12
C ASP A 137 16.76 10.50 -14.53
N GLN A 138 16.21 11.53 -13.86
CA GLN A 138 16.62 12.92 -14.06
C GLN A 138 18.09 13.18 -13.70
N LEU A 139 18.59 12.60 -12.60
CA LEU A 139 19.98 12.77 -12.19
C LEU A 139 20.94 12.12 -13.20
N LEU A 140 20.62 10.91 -13.65
CA LEU A 140 21.40 10.17 -14.64
C LEU A 140 21.43 10.87 -16.00
N ALA A 141 20.28 11.38 -16.46
CA ALA A 141 20.18 12.11 -17.73
C ALA A 141 21.03 13.39 -17.76
N ASN A 142 21.18 14.06 -16.62
CA ASN A 142 21.97 15.29 -16.50
C ASN A 142 23.49 15.04 -16.45
N GLY A 143 23.94 13.79 -16.50
CA GLY A 143 25.37 13.43 -16.53
C GLY A 143 26.16 13.79 -15.26
N LYS A 144 25.47 14.19 -14.19
CA LYS A 144 26.09 14.55 -12.90
C LYS A 144 26.35 13.28 -12.09
N GLN A 145 27.41 13.29 -11.29
CA GLN A 145 27.53 12.33 -10.18
C GLN A 145 26.32 12.49 -9.27
N ALA A 146 25.63 11.38 -9.01
CA ALA A 146 24.50 11.34 -8.11
C ALA A 146 24.96 10.76 -6.78
N SER A 147 24.58 11.44 -5.70
CA SER A 147 24.74 10.92 -4.34
C SER A 147 23.36 10.65 -3.77
N ALA A 148 23.20 9.49 -3.17
CA ALA A 148 21.96 9.07 -2.52
C ALA A 148 22.26 8.77 -1.05
N VAL A 149 21.46 9.34 -0.15
CA VAL A 149 21.55 9.07 1.28
C VAL A 149 20.31 8.30 1.69
N VAL A 150 20.51 7.07 2.18
CA VAL A 150 19.44 6.27 2.78
C VAL A 150 19.45 6.47 4.28
N VAL A 151 18.35 7.02 4.81
CA VAL A 151 18.20 7.28 6.24
C VAL A 151 17.54 6.07 6.89
N GLY A 152 18.31 5.33 7.68
CA GLY A 152 17.88 4.13 8.42
C GLY A 152 18.55 2.85 7.92
N GLY A 153 19.17 2.11 8.84
CA GLY A 153 19.90 0.86 8.54
C GLY A 153 19.10 -0.42 8.80
N GLY A 154 17.76 -0.33 8.87
CA GLY A 154 16.89 -1.50 8.96
C GLY A 154 16.76 -2.22 7.62
N TYR A 155 16.02 -3.33 7.59
CA TYR A 155 15.86 -4.15 6.37
C TYR A 155 15.44 -3.33 5.15
N SER A 156 14.47 -2.43 5.30
CA SER A 156 14.01 -1.59 4.19
C SER A 156 15.06 -0.63 3.66
N GLY A 157 15.90 -0.09 4.54
CA GLY A 157 16.96 0.84 4.15
C GLY A 157 18.14 0.12 3.48
N VAL A 158 18.51 -1.05 4.00
CA VAL A 158 19.52 -1.91 3.39
C VAL A 158 19.10 -2.34 1.99
N GLU A 159 17.86 -2.83 1.84
CA GLU A 159 17.31 -3.24 0.55
C GLU A 159 17.28 -2.08 -0.45
N LEU A 160 16.83 -0.90 -0.01
CA LEU A 160 16.81 0.28 -0.85
C LEU A 160 18.22 0.72 -1.27
N ALA A 161 19.19 0.67 -0.37
CA ALA A 161 20.58 1.03 -0.69
C ALA A 161 21.19 0.09 -1.74
N CYS A 162 20.92 -1.21 -1.66
CA CYS A 162 21.33 -2.19 -2.68
C CYS A 162 20.70 -1.87 -4.04
N ASN A 163 19.38 -1.70 -4.09
CA ASN A 163 18.66 -1.38 -5.33
C ASN A 163 19.10 -0.04 -5.94
N LEU A 164 19.42 0.96 -5.11
CA LEU A 164 19.98 2.24 -5.57
C LEU A 164 21.36 2.06 -6.16
N LYS A 165 22.22 1.25 -5.55
CA LYS A 165 23.55 0.93 -6.08
C LYS A 165 23.43 0.27 -7.46
N ASP A 166 22.51 -0.67 -7.62
CA ASP A 166 22.29 -1.33 -8.91
C ASP A 166 21.79 -0.35 -9.98
N ARG A 167 20.91 0.59 -9.59
CA ARG A 167 20.40 1.62 -10.51
C ARG A 167 21.41 2.68 -10.92
N PHE A 168 22.27 3.12 -10.00
CA PHE A 168 23.30 4.09 -10.31
C PHE A 168 24.55 3.45 -10.96
N GLY A 169 24.76 2.14 -10.76
CA GLY A 169 25.96 1.44 -11.20
C GLY A 169 27.23 2.10 -10.65
N ASP A 170 28.29 2.16 -11.47
CA ASP A 170 29.57 2.81 -11.10
C ASP A 170 29.47 4.34 -10.92
N LYS A 171 28.31 4.95 -11.22
CA LYS A 171 28.07 6.39 -11.04
C LYS A 171 27.59 6.74 -9.64
N ALA A 172 27.36 5.74 -8.79
CA ALA A 172 26.97 5.92 -7.40
C ALA A 172 28.15 6.46 -6.56
N LYS A 173 27.93 7.53 -5.80
CA LYS A 173 28.77 7.91 -4.65
C LYS A 173 27.96 7.83 -3.37
#